data_AF-A0A1C3H4B5-F1
#
_entry.id   AF-A0A1C3H4B5-F1
#
_cell.length_a   1.000
_cell.length_b   1.000
_cell.length_c   1.000
_cell.angle_alpha   90.00
_cell.angle_beta   90.00
_cell.angle_gamma   90.00
#
_symmetry.space_group_name_H-M   'P 1'
#
loop_
_entity.id
_entity.type
_entity.pdbx_description
1 polymer ?
#
loop_
_entity_poly.entity_id
_entity_poly.type
_entity_poly.pdbx_seq_one_letter_code
_entity_poly.pdbx_strand_id
1 'polypeptide(L)'
;MAAIHNYYRILGIKTTAGIQEINQAIAALRQKDAAGNYSATINTIAATLSEPQKRAAYDDELGLDAALRGDYYVAIQAKEEPKKQTFVDVSGKEYGSEQALRNAQKARYNQMTLELEEWEKSVATRTRFLSMGRSLVFLGILAGGLLVAFLVGKPLYDDYKAKQQAEAAYVELTKASKIVKDYILANQSYPKTMPAYPHDGDYYDISVTPGPSSELMGSTINLSFNEKAYADLRESTITFELYRIPNGILDWRCRARIPSQFAPARCPVN
;
A
#
# COMPACT_ATOMS: atom_id res chain seq x y z
N MET A 1 22.29 -17.38 28.21
CA MET A 1 21.14 -17.68 29.08
C MET A 1 20.12 -18.44 28.24
N ALA A 2 19.52 -19.49 28.80
CA ALA A 2 18.79 -20.54 28.08
C ALA A 2 17.73 -19.99 27.10
N ALA A 3 17.54 -20.67 25.97
CA ALA A 3 16.39 -20.44 25.10
C ALA A 3 15.13 -20.76 25.91
N ILE A 4 14.49 -19.75 26.51
CA ILE A 4 13.30 -19.95 27.33
C ILE A 4 12.18 -20.40 26.39
N HIS A 5 11.83 -21.68 26.46
CA HIS A 5 10.77 -22.28 25.66
C HIS A 5 9.42 -21.79 26.19
N ASN A 6 8.99 -20.61 25.71
CA ASN A 6 7.72 -20.00 26.06
C ASN A 6 6.56 -20.91 25.60
N TYR A 7 5.67 -21.29 26.52
CA TYR A 7 4.54 -22.18 26.25
C TYR A 7 3.60 -21.63 25.18
N TYR A 8 3.37 -20.31 25.13
CA TYR A 8 2.59 -19.67 24.08
C TYR A 8 3.23 -19.86 22.70
N ARG A 9 4.57 -19.82 22.62
CA ARG A 9 5.31 -20.08 21.39
C ARG A 9 5.27 -21.55 20.98
N ILE A 10 5.30 -22.48 21.93
CA ILE A 10 5.12 -23.92 21.66
C ILE A 10 3.72 -24.18 21.12
N LEU A 11 2.70 -23.53 21.69
CA LEU A 11 1.32 -23.62 21.24
C LEU A 11 1.03 -22.84 19.94
N GLY A 12 1.91 -21.94 19.53
CA GLY A 12 1.72 -21.07 18.37
C GLY A 12 0.63 -20.00 18.57
N ILE A 13 0.35 -19.62 19.81
CA ILE A 13 -0.70 -18.66 20.19
C ILE A 13 -0.11 -17.42 20.88
N LYS A 14 -0.91 -16.36 21.00
CA LYS A 14 -0.50 -15.12 21.68
C LYS A 14 -0.64 -15.24 23.21
N THR A 15 0.10 -14.43 23.97
CA THR A 15 -0.01 -14.37 25.44
C THR A 15 -1.37 -13.85 25.92
N THR A 16 -2.06 -13.10 25.07
CA THR A 16 -3.42 -12.60 25.29
C THR A 16 -4.51 -13.62 24.95
N ALA A 17 -4.15 -14.82 24.48
CA ALA A 17 -5.12 -15.84 24.07
C ALA A 17 -6.09 -16.20 25.21
N GLY A 18 -7.37 -16.31 24.86
CA GLY A 18 -8.41 -16.73 25.78
C GLY A 18 -8.30 -18.21 26.14
N ILE A 19 -8.97 -18.63 27.21
CA ILE A 19 -8.93 -20.03 27.67
C ILE A 19 -9.41 -21.03 26.59
N GLN A 20 -10.37 -20.63 25.75
CA GLN A 20 -10.86 -21.46 24.66
C GLN A 20 -9.81 -21.68 23.57
N GLU A 21 -9.07 -20.63 23.20
CA GLU A 21 -8.00 -20.68 22.20
C GLU A 21 -6.81 -21.52 22.67
N ILE A 22 -6.46 -21.40 23.97
CA ILE A 22 -5.44 -22.24 24.62
C ILE A 22 -5.83 -23.72 24.55
N ASN A 23 -7.07 -24.06 24.90
CA ASN A 23 -7.54 -25.44 24.90
C ASN A 23 -7.58 -26.04 23.47
N GLN A 24 -7.94 -25.24 22.46
CA GLN A 24 -7.90 -25.65 21.06
C GLN A 24 -6.47 -25.92 20.58
N ALA A 25 -5.50 -25.06 20.91
CA ALA A 25 -4.10 -25.24 20.55
C ALA A 25 -3.49 -26.50 21.21
N ILE A 26 -3.83 -26.76 22.47
CA ILE A 26 -3.42 -27.98 23.19
C ILE A 26 -4.01 -29.21 22.50
N ALA A 27 -5.31 -29.20 22.16
CA ALA A 27 -5.95 -30.32 21.46
C ALA A 27 -5.31 -30.59 20.10
N ALA A 28 -4.99 -29.54 19.34
CA ALA A 28 -4.31 -29.66 18.05
C ALA A 28 -2.90 -30.26 18.19
N LEU A 29 -2.13 -29.89 19.23
CA LEU A 29 -0.82 -30.50 19.48
C LEU A 29 -0.93 -31.96 19.91
N ARG A 30 -1.94 -32.33 20.72
CA ARG A 30 -2.19 -33.73 21.10
C ARG A 30 -2.51 -34.60 19.89
N GLN A 31 -3.27 -34.08 18.92
CA GLN A 31 -3.54 -34.80 17.67
C GLN A 31 -2.28 -35.00 16.80
N LYS A 32 -1.35 -34.04 16.84
CA LYS A 32 -0.07 -34.15 16.12
C LYS A 32 0.93 -35.09 16.81
N ASP A 33 0.85 -35.22 18.13
CA ASP A 33 1.67 -36.16 18.92
C ASP A 33 1.03 -37.55 19.03
N ALA A 34 0.72 -38.18 17.89
CA ALA A 34 0.07 -39.49 17.85
C ALA A 34 0.90 -40.61 18.51
N ALA A 35 2.23 -40.44 18.59
CA ALA A 35 3.15 -41.37 19.24
C ALA A 35 3.33 -41.11 20.75
N GLY A 36 2.77 -40.02 21.28
CA GLY A 36 2.81 -39.68 22.71
C GLY A 36 4.17 -39.23 23.25
N ASN A 37 5.12 -38.92 22.36
CA ASN A 37 6.51 -38.59 22.70
C ASN A 37 6.63 -37.27 23.47
N TYR A 38 5.63 -36.39 23.38
CA TYR A 38 5.60 -35.07 24.02
C TYR A 38 4.43 -34.91 24.99
N SER A 39 3.73 -36.00 25.30
CA SER A 39 2.56 -36.02 26.20
C SER A 39 2.81 -35.35 27.55
N ALA A 40 3.96 -35.61 28.19
CA ALA A 40 4.34 -34.98 29.45
C ALA A 40 4.44 -33.46 29.32
N THR A 41 5.12 -32.96 28.29
CA THR A 41 5.27 -31.53 28.02
C THR A 41 3.93 -30.87 27.72
N ILE A 42 3.08 -31.50 26.90
CA ILE A 42 1.75 -30.98 26.56
C ILE A 42 0.84 -30.92 27.81
N ASN A 43 0.94 -31.91 28.70
CA ASN A 43 0.18 -31.91 29.96
C ASN A 43 0.65 -30.83 30.94
N THR A 44 1.95 -30.57 31.02
CA THR A 44 2.49 -29.45 31.80
C THR A 44 1.99 -28.11 31.26
N ILE A 45 2.05 -27.91 29.94
CA ILE A 45 1.53 -26.69 29.30
C ILE A 45 0.03 -26.49 29.60
N ALA A 46 -0.76 -27.56 29.51
CA ALA A 46 -2.18 -27.51 29.83
C ALA A 46 -2.45 -27.15 31.29
N ALA A 47 -1.75 -27.80 32.23
CA ALA A 47 -1.93 -27.52 33.65
C ALA A 47 -1.54 -26.09 34.05
N THR A 48 -0.53 -25.52 33.39
CA THR A 48 -0.04 -24.16 33.66
C THR A 48 -0.94 -23.10 33.04
N LEU A 49 -1.34 -23.25 31.77
CA LEU A 49 -2.08 -22.20 31.05
C LEU A 49 -3.60 -22.27 31.21
N SER A 50 -4.16 -23.41 31.62
CA SER A 50 -5.61 -23.56 31.76
C SER A 50 -6.17 -23.06 33.10
N GLU A 51 -5.32 -22.86 34.12
CA GLU A 51 -5.73 -22.36 35.43
C GLU A 51 -5.32 -20.89 35.62
N PRO A 52 -6.26 -19.96 35.89
CA PRO A 52 -5.98 -18.53 35.98
C PRO A 52 -4.82 -18.15 36.91
N GLN A 53 -4.75 -18.77 38.10
CA GLN A 53 -3.72 -18.45 39.10
C GLN A 53 -2.33 -18.95 38.68
N LYS A 54 -2.25 -20.14 38.08
CA LYS A 54 -0.97 -20.69 37.59
C LYS A 54 -0.47 -19.98 36.35
N ARG A 55 -1.40 -19.60 35.46
CA ARG A 55 -1.11 -18.76 34.30
C ARG A 55 -0.60 -17.38 34.72
N ALA A 56 -1.21 -16.78 35.75
CA ALA A 56 -0.73 -15.52 36.33
C ALA A 56 0.72 -15.61 36.77
N ALA A 57 1.05 -16.62 37.59
CA ALA A 57 2.40 -16.84 38.09
C ALA A 57 3.40 -17.11 36.95
N TYR A 58 2.99 -17.86 35.92
CA TYR A 58 3.83 -18.11 34.75
C TYR A 58 4.05 -16.85 33.90
N ASP A 59 3.02 -16.01 33.73
CA ASP A 59 3.13 -14.74 33.02
C ASP A 59 3.99 -13.71 33.80
N ASP A 60 3.97 -13.78 35.14
CA ASP A 60 4.87 -13.03 36.03
C ASP A 60 6.34 -13.47 35.86
N GLU A 61 6.60 -14.77 35.83
CA GLU A 61 7.94 -15.31 35.56
C GLU A 61 8.49 -14.90 34.19
N LEU A 62 7.62 -14.75 33.20
CA LEU A 62 7.97 -14.26 31.86
C LEU A 62 8.15 -12.73 31.80
N GLY A 63 7.87 -11.99 32.88
CA GLY A 63 7.97 -10.54 32.94
C GLY A 63 6.96 -9.82 32.03
N LEU A 64 5.80 -10.43 31.79
CA LEU A 64 4.78 -9.87 30.91
C LEU A 64 4.04 -8.71 31.59
N ASP A 65 3.93 -7.59 30.87
CA ASP A 65 3.13 -6.44 31.28
C ASP A 65 1.65 -6.85 31.46
N ALA A 66 0.96 -6.25 32.43
CA ALA A 66 -0.44 -6.53 32.75
C ALA A 66 -1.36 -6.35 31.54
N ALA A 67 -1.03 -5.44 30.62
CA ALA A 67 -1.76 -5.23 29.36
C ALA A 67 -1.65 -6.39 28.35
N LEU A 68 -0.69 -7.29 28.54
CA LEU A 68 -0.45 -8.47 27.68
C LEU A 68 -0.94 -9.77 28.32
N ARG A 69 -1.56 -9.69 29.50
CA ARG A 69 -2.19 -10.79 30.21
C ARG A 69 -3.65 -10.83 29.79
N GLY A 70 -4.09 -11.98 29.25
CA GLY A 70 -5.47 -12.14 28.79
C GLY A 70 -6.52 -12.04 29.91
N ASP A 71 -7.79 -12.25 29.56
CA ASP A 71 -8.99 -11.97 30.39
C ASP A 71 -9.08 -12.66 31.76
N TYR A 72 -8.13 -13.52 32.14
CA TYR A 72 -8.14 -14.27 33.41
C TYR A 72 -7.85 -13.41 34.66
N TYR A 73 -7.24 -12.23 34.49
CA TYR A 73 -6.85 -11.35 35.61
C TYR A 73 -8.07 -10.82 36.38
N VAL A 74 -9.20 -10.62 35.71
CA VAL A 74 -10.48 -10.18 36.30
C VAL A 74 -11.08 -11.25 37.23
N ALA A 75 -10.85 -12.53 36.93
CA ALA A 75 -11.38 -13.65 37.73
C ALA A 75 -10.65 -13.85 39.07
N ILE A 76 -9.43 -13.31 39.22
CA ILE A 76 -8.62 -13.44 40.44
C ILE A 76 -9.03 -12.38 41.48
N GLN A 77 -9.33 -11.15 41.04
CA GLN A 77 -9.74 -10.05 41.94
C GLN A 77 -11.11 -10.29 42.60
N ALA A 78 -11.97 -11.12 42.01
CA ALA A 78 -13.31 -11.40 42.52
C ALA A 78 -13.36 -12.39 43.71
N LYS A 79 -12.21 -12.91 44.19
CA LYS A 79 -12.15 -14.02 45.17
C LYS A 79 -11.65 -13.65 46.58
N GLU A 80 -11.34 -12.40 46.89
CA GLU A 80 -10.93 -11.98 48.25
C GLU A 80 -12.17 -11.56 49.11
N GLU A 81 -12.34 -12.18 50.29
CA GLU A 81 -13.54 -12.03 51.16
C GLU A 81 -13.56 -10.75 52.05
N PRO A 82 -14.75 -10.19 52.40
CA PRO A 82 -14.88 -8.92 53.14
C PRO A 82 -14.93 -9.04 54.69
N LYS A 83 -14.35 -8.06 55.42
CA LYS A 83 -14.36 -7.93 56.90
C LYS A 83 -15.47 -6.99 57.45
N LYS A 84 -15.82 -7.21 58.74
CA LYS A 84 -16.94 -6.65 59.55
C LYS A 84 -17.11 -5.12 59.57
N GLN A 85 -18.37 -4.69 59.74
CA GLN A 85 -18.90 -3.33 59.50
C GLN A 85 -18.85 -2.38 60.71
N THR A 86 -18.09 -1.29 60.57
CA THR A 86 -18.36 0.04 61.15
C THR A 86 -18.76 0.97 59.99
N PHE A 87 -19.63 1.96 60.22
CA PHE A 87 -20.01 2.90 59.16
C PHE A 87 -18.96 4.00 59.00
N VAL A 88 -18.03 3.73 58.10
CA VAL A 88 -16.98 4.65 57.68
C VAL A 88 -17.41 5.26 56.35
N ASP A 89 -17.52 6.60 56.27
CA ASP A 89 -17.66 7.29 54.99
C ASP A 89 -16.35 7.17 54.18
N VAL A 90 -16.42 7.33 52.86
CA VAL A 90 -15.31 7.18 51.88
C VAL A 90 -14.08 8.05 52.21
N SER A 91 -14.21 9.04 53.12
CA SER A 91 -13.10 9.86 53.65
C SER A 91 -12.52 9.40 54.99
N GLY A 92 -12.89 8.22 55.51
CA GLY A 92 -12.32 7.64 56.73
C GLY A 92 -12.79 8.23 58.06
N LYS A 93 -13.83 9.08 58.06
CA LYS A 93 -14.36 9.70 59.29
C LYS A 93 -15.50 8.86 59.88
N GLU A 94 -15.38 8.55 61.17
CA GLU A 94 -16.40 7.85 61.94
C GLU A 94 -17.44 8.85 62.46
N TYR A 95 -18.72 8.57 62.20
CA TYR A 95 -19.82 9.43 62.64
C TYR A 95 -20.69 8.70 63.65
N GLY A 96 -20.91 9.34 64.80
CA GLY A 96 -21.64 8.76 65.94
C GLY A 96 -23.17 8.73 65.81
N SER A 97 -23.77 9.24 64.72
CA SER A 97 -25.22 9.15 64.52
C SER A 97 -25.65 9.24 63.04
N GLU A 98 -26.76 8.58 62.73
CA GLU A 98 -27.32 8.42 61.37
C GLU A 98 -27.81 9.75 60.76
N GLN A 99 -28.21 10.73 61.58
CA GLN A 99 -28.64 12.06 61.12
C GLN A 99 -27.46 12.92 60.63
N ALA A 100 -26.29 12.81 61.25
CA ALA A 100 -25.08 13.50 60.81
C ALA A 100 -24.61 12.96 59.45
N LEU A 101 -24.75 11.65 59.24
CA LEU A 101 -24.39 10.96 57.99
C LEU A 101 -25.31 11.40 56.83
N ARG A 102 -26.62 11.49 57.06
CA ARG A 102 -27.57 11.99 56.04
C ARG A 102 -27.32 13.44 55.64
N ASN A 103 -27.03 14.32 56.59
CA ASN A 103 -26.75 15.73 56.30
C ASN A 103 -25.42 15.91 55.55
N ALA A 104 -24.38 15.15 55.91
CA ALA A 104 -23.11 15.13 55.20
C ALA A 104 -23.24 14.55 53.78
N GLN A 105 -24.03 13.48 53.62
CA GLN A 105 -24.33 12.89 52.32
C GLN A 105 -25.08 13.87 51.41
N LYS A 106 -26.07 14.59 51.94
CA LYS A 106 -26.85 15.56 51.15
C LYS A 106 -26.01 16.75 50.68
N ALA A 107 -25.11 17.26 51.51
CA ALA A 107 -24.18 18.33 51.13
C ALA A 107 -23.20 17.88 50.04
N ARG A 108 -22.67 16.66 50.13
CA ARG A 108 -21.81 16.09 49.07
C ARG A 108 -22.56 15.80 47.78
N TYR A 109 -23.81 15.34 47.86
CA TYR A 109 -24.61 15.07 46.66
C TYR A 109 -24.79 16.35 45.82
N ASN A 110 -25.05 17.48 46.49
CA ASN A 110 -25.17 18.78 45.82
C ASN A 110 -23.84 19.28 45.22
N GLN A 111 -22.70 19.01 45.86
CA GLN A 111 -21.39 19.30 45.28
C GLN A 111 -21.10 18.42 44.05
N MET A 112 -21.37 17.11 44.17
CA MET A 112 -21.16 16.15 43.09
C MET A 112 -22.01 16.48 41.86
N THR A 113 -23.25 16.97 42.02
CA THR A 113 -24.09 17.39 40.90
C THR A 113 -23.53 18.61 40.14
N LEU A 114 -22.92 19.56 40.86
CA LEU A 114 -22.27 20.72 40.22
C LEU A 114 -21.00 20.30 39.48
N GLU A 115 -20.19 19.44 40.09
CA GLU A 115 -18.98 18.89 39.46
C GLU A 115 -19.30 18.02 38.24
N LEU A 116 -20.40 17.25 38.27
CA LEU A 116 -20.88 16.47 37.12
C LEU A 116 -21.30 17.36 35.96
N GLU A 117 -21.99 18.47 36.22
CA GLU A 117 -22.41 19.41 35.17
C GLU A 117 -21.21 20.12 34.53
N GLU A 118 -20.21 20.52 35.33
CA GLU A 118 -18.95 21.07 34.83
C GLU A 118 -18.13 20.01 34.06
N TRP A 119 -18.12 18.77 34.54
CA TRP A 119 -17.45 17.66 33.87
C TRP A 119 -18.11 17.34 32.52
N GLU A 120 -19.44 17.26 32.44
CA GLU A 120 -20.17 17.04 31.19
C GLU A 120 -19.88 18.14 30.16
N LYS A 121 -19.86 19.43 30.59
CA LYS A 121 -19.47 20.54 29.71
C LYS A 121 -18.02 20.42 29.22
N SER A 122 -17.10 19.97 30.08
CA SER A 122 -15.69 19.74 29.72
C SER A 122 -15.50 18.54 28.77
N VAL A 123 -16.31 17.50 28.90
CA VAL A 123 -16.27 16.29 28.05
C VAL A 123 -16.91 16.56 26.70
N ALA A 124 -18.03 17.28 26.65
CA ALA A 124 -18.70 17.66 25.41
C ALA A 124 -17.82 18.57 24.51
N THR A 125 -17.01 19.44 25.11
CA THR A 125 -16.05 20.29 24.39
C THR A 125 -14.81 19.53 23.93
N ARG A 126 -14.27 18.61 24.76
CA ARG A 126 -13.12 17.76 24.39
C ARG A 126 -13.44 16.74 23.30
N THR A 127 -14.64 16.14 23.32
CA THR A 127 -15.07 15.13 22.34
C THR A 127 -15.26 15.72 20.93
N ARG A 128 -15.78 16.96 20.81
CA ARG A 128 -15.89 17.66 19.51
C ARG A 128 -14.53 17.99 18.89
N PHE A 129 -13.53 18.36 19.70
CA PHE A 129 -12.17 18.63 19.21
C PHE A 129 -11.43 17.35 18.80
N LEU A 130 -11.59 16.25 19.55
CA LEU A 130 -10.93 14.97 19.29
C LEU A 130 -11.51 14.22 18.08
N SER A 131 -12.81 14.34 17.80
CA SER A 131 -13.44 13.69 16.65
C SER A 131 -13.12 14.40 15.33
N MET A 132 -13.10 15.75 15.31
CA MET A 132 -12.70 16.52 14.13
C MET A 132 -11.19 16.39 13.84
N GLY A 133 -10.33 16.39 14.87
CA GLY A 133 -8.89 16.28 14.69
C GLY A 133 -8.43 14.93 14.12
N ARG A 134 -9.02 13.81 14.56
CA ARG A 134 -8.67 12.47 14.04
C ARG A 134 -9.12 12.28 12.60
N SER A 135 -10.31 12.73 12.23
CA SER A 135 -10.79 12.66 10.84
C SER A 135 -9.92 13.47 9.88
N LEU A 136 -9.47 14.67 10.29
CA LEU A 136 -8.57 15.50 9.48
C LEU A 136 -7.17 14.89 9.31
N VAL A 137 -6.64 14.19 10.31
CA VAL A 137 -5.34 13.50 10.20
C VAL A 137 -5.42 12.32 9.21
N PHE A 138 -6.49 11.52 9.26
CA PHE A 138 -6.69 10.43 8.30
C PHE A 138 -6.85 10.95 6.87
N LEU A 139 -7.64 12.02 6.68
CA LEU A 139 -7.77 12.68 5.38
C LEU A 139 -6.43 13.29 4.93
N GLY A 140 -5.64 13.85 5.84
CA GLY A 140 -4.31 14.37 5.54
C GLY A 140 -3.31 13.29 5.09
N ILE A 141 -3.29 12.14 5.76
CA ILE A 141 -2.44 10.99 5.37
C ILE A 141 -2.90 10.40 4.05
N LEU A 142 -4.20 10.27 3.83
CA LEU A 142 -4.76 9.69 2.61
C LEU A 142 -4.58 10.63 1.42
N ALA A 143 -4.82 11.93 1.61
CA ALA A 143 -4.51 12.96 0.63
C ALA A 143 -3.00 13.00 0.34
N GLY A 144 -2.15 12.96 1.36
CA GLY A 144 -0.69 12.91 1.21
C GLY A 144 -0.21 11.68 0.46
N GLY A 145 -0.75 10.50 0.76
CA GLY A 145 -0.45 9.24 0.07
C GLY A 145 -0.86 9.28 -1.41
N LEU A 146 -2.05 9.79 -1.71
CA LEU A 146 -2.49 9.99 -3.10
C LEU A 146 -1.62 11.02 -3.83
N LEU A 147 -1.18 12.08 -3.15
CA LEU A 147 -0.30 13.11 -3.72
C LEU A 147 1.07 12.52 -4.08
N VAL A 148 1.66 11.68 -3.21
CA VAL A 148 2.92 10.99 -3.50
C VAL A 148 2.75 9.99 -4.65
N ALA A 149 1.68 9.19 -4.63
CA ALA A 149 1.39 8.25 -5.71
C ALA A 149 1.16 8.96 -7.06
N PHE A 150 0.53 10.13 -7.05
CA PHE A 150 0.32 10.94 -8.24
C PHE A 150 1.62 11.60 -8.73
N LEU A 151 2.40 12.21 -7.83
CA LEU A 151 3.64 12.90 -8.20
C LEU A 151 4.74 11.95 -8.69
N VAL A 152 4.81 10.73 -8.16
CA VAL A 152 5.84 9.75 -8.53
C VAL A 152 5.33 8.75 -9.57
N GLY A 153 4.08 8.31 -9.46
CA GLY A 153 3.53 7.28 -10.34
C GLY A 153 3.14 7.80 -11.72
N LYS A 154 2.63 9.03 -11.81
CA LYS A 154 2.24 9.63 -13.09
C LYS A 154 3.41 9.81 -14.07
N PRO A 155 4.57 10.40 -13.70
CA PRO A 155 5.66 10.55 -14.66
C PRO A 155 6.16 9.18 -15.15
N LEU A 156 6.27 8.18 -14.29
CA LEU A 156 6.68 6.82 -14.69
C LEU A 156 5.68 6.15 -15.63
N TYR A 157 4.38 6.36 -15.39
CA TYR A 157 3.33 5.82 -16.26
C TYR A 157 3.30 6.53 -17.62
N ASP A 158 3.41 7.86 -17.62
CA ASP A 158 3.45 8.67 -18.83
C ASP A 158 4.71 8.33 -19.65
N ASP A 159 5.87 8.13 -19.02
CA ASP A 159 7.10 7.65 -19.65
C ASP A 159 6.91 6.28 -20.31
N TYR A 160 6.29 5.33 -19.60
CA TYR A 160 6.02 4.01 -20.12
C TYR A 160 5.09 4.07 -21.34
N LYS A 161 4.04 4.91 -21.28
CA LYS A 161 3.10 5.09 -22.38
C LYS A 161 3.72 5.83 -23.57
N ALA A 162 4.55 6.84 -23.34
CA ALA A 162 5.34 7.49 -24.36
C ALA A 162 6.23 6.47 -25.09
N LYS A 163 6.92 5.60 -24.35
CA LYS A 163 7.72 4.54 -24.97
C LYS A 163 6.89 3.59 -25.83
N GLN A 164 5.74 3.13 -25.34
CA GLN A 164 4.83 2.30 -26.13
C GLN A 164 4.37 3.01 -27.41
N GLN A 165 4.05 4.29 -27.29
CA GLN A 165 3.59 5.10 -28.41
C GLN A 165 4.69 5.29 -29.48
N ALA A 166 5.94 5.51 -29.06
CA ALA A 166 7.08 5.62 -29.97
C ALA A 166 7.36 4.30 -30.73
N GLU A 167 7.28 3.16 -30.05
CA GLU A 167 7.40 1.84 -30.67
C GLU A 167 6.25 1.56 -31.66
N ALA A 168 5.02 1.89 -31.30
CA ALA A 168 3.87 1.75 -32.18
C ALA A 168 3.99 2.66 -33.43
N ALA A 169 4.42 3.90 -33.25
CA ALA A 169 4.70 4.83 -34.35
C ALA A 169 5.79 4.30 -35.29
N TYR A 170 6.86 3.71 -34.75
CA TYR A 170 7.90 3.07 -35.55
C TYR A 170 7.33 1.92 -36.39
N VAL A 171 6.44 1.09 -35.84
CA VAL A 171 5.78 0.02 -36.60
C VAL A 171 4.94 0.60 -37.75
N GLU A 172 4.19 1.68 -37.53
CA GLU A 172 3.45 2.35 -38.61
C GLU A 172 4.39 2.93 -39.68
N LEU A 173 5.53 3.50 -39.28
CA LEU A 173 6.55 3.96 -40.21
C LEU A 173 7.14 2.80 -41.05
N THR A 174 7.30 1.61 -40.47
CA THR A 174 7.73 0.43 -41.26
C THR A 174 6.69 0.02 -42.30
N LYS A 175 5.38 0.08 -41.99
CA LYS A 175 4.31 -0.15 -42.96
C LYS A 175 4.35 0.89 -44.09
N ALA A 176 4.42 2.17 -43.73
CA ALA A 176 4.58 3.28 -44.67
C ALA A 176 5.79 3.07 -45.61
N SER A 177 6.92 2.64 -45.05
CA SER A 177 8.16 2.38 -45.78
C SER A 177 8.03 1.26 -46.81
N LYS A 178 7.19 0.26 -46.54
CA LYS A 178 6.91 -0.82 -47.48
C LYS A 178 6.09 -0.30 -48.65
N ILE A 179 5.05 0.48 -48.37
CA ILE A 179 4.20 1.10 -49.39
C ILE A 179 5.02 2.03 -50.29
N VAL A 180 5.92 2.84 -49.72
CA VAL A 180 6.82 3.70 -50.50
C VAL A 180 7.81 2.87 -51.33
N LYS A 181 8.38 1.78 -50.79
CA LYS A 181 9.23 0.86 -51.57
C LYS A 181 8.47 0.25 -52.75
N ASP A 182 7.25 -0.23 -52.53
CA ASP A 182 6.41 -0.81 -53.58
C ASP A 182 6.08 0.23 -54.67
N TYR A 183 5.81 1.48 -54.28
CA TYR A 183 5.62 2.59 -55.21
C TYR A 183 6.88 2.86 -56.06
N ILE A 184 8.06 2.89 -55.44
CA ILE A 184 9.33 3.11 -56.13
C ILE A 184 9.60 1.98 -57.13
N LEU A 185 9.35 0.73 -56.76
CA LEU A 185 9.52 -0.41 -57.65
C LEU A 185 8.60 -0.34 -58.87
N ALA A 186 7.33 0.06 -58.67
CA ALA A 186 6.35 0.17 -59.75
C ALA A 186 6.61 1.36 -60.69
N ASN A 187 6.98 2.52 -60.13
CA ASN A 187 7.04 3.79 -60.88
C ASN A 187 8.47 4.29 -61.17
N GLN A 188 9.49 3.59 -60.67
CA GLN A 188 10.90 3.96 -60.80
C GLN A 188 11.22 5.38 -60.30
N SER A 189 10.39 5.93 -59.41
CA SER A 189 10.49 7.30 -58.90
C SER A 189 10.01 7.39 -57.46
N TYR A 190 10.52 8.39 -56.73
CA TYR A 190 10.10 8.65 -55.35
C TYR A 190 8.74 9.36 -55.33
N PRO A 191 7.81 8.97 -54.45
CA PRO A 191 6.51 9.62 -54.39
C PRO A 191 6.63 11.07 -53.92
N LYS A 192 5.89 11.98 -54.54
CA LYS A 192 5.83 13.40 -54.13
C LYS A 192 4.97 13.63 -52.89
N THR A 193 4.02 12.73 -52.65
CA THR A 193 3.08 12.74 -51.53
C THR A 193 2.95 11.32 -51.00
N MET A 194 2.64 11.17 -49.71
CA MET A 194 2.50 9.86 -49.11
C MET A 194 1.41 9.05 -49.84
N PRO A 195 1.72 7.86 -50.40
CA PRO A 195 0.68 7.02 -51.01
C PRO A 195 -0.35 6.61 -49.96
N ALA A 196 -1.61 6.43 -50.37
CA ALA A 196 -2.68 6.06 -49.44
C ALA A 196 -2.46 4.66 -48.85
N TYR A 197 -2.60 4.55 -47.53
CA TYR A 197 -2.54 3.29 -46.80
C TYR A 197 -3.34 3.40 -45.49
N PRO A 198 -3.92 2.29 -45.01
CA PRO A 198 -4.53 2.26 -43.69
C PRO A 198 -3.43 2.41 -42.63
N HIS A 199 -3.63 3.36 -41.73
CA HIS A 199 -2.76 3.60 -40.59
C HIS A 199 -3.62 3.83 -39.36
N ASP A 200 -3.10 3.40 -38.21
CA ASP A 200 -3.75 3.55 -36.92
C ASP A 200 -2.95 4.54 -36.06
N GLY A 201 -3.67 5.44 -35.39
CA GLY A 201 -3.09 6.46 -34.51
C GLY A 201 -3.25 7.87 -35.06
N ASP A 202 -3.57 8.80 -34.16
CA ASP A 202 -3.82 10.21 -34.48
C ASP A 202 -2.77 11.14 -33.85
N TYR A 203 -1.72 10.57 -33.26
CA TYR A 203 -0.68 11.26 -32.50
C TYR A 203 0.63 11.47 -33.29
N TYR A 204 0.63 11.17 -34.58
CA TYR A 204 1.73 11.42 -35.49
C TYR A 204 1.21 11.74 -36.88
N ASP A 205 2.08 12.36 -37.68
CA ASP A 205 1.88 12.60 -39.10
C ASP A 205 3.05 11.99 -39.87
N ILE A 206 2.75 11.29 -40.97
CA ILE A 206 3.77 10.69 -41.85
C ILE A 206 3.80 11.45 -43.17
N SER A 207 4.98 11.92 -43.52
CA SER A 207 5.24 12.64 -44.77
C SER A 207 6.44 12.05 -45.50
N VAL A 208 6.50 12.30 -46.80
CA VAL A 208 7.62 11.91 -47.66
C VAL A 208 8.30 13.17 -48.16
N THR A 209 9.62 13.19 -48.13
CA THR A 209 10.43 14.31 -48.63
C THR A 209 11.45 13.77 -49.62
N PRO A 210 11.34 14.10 -50.92
CA PRO A 210 12.29 13.65 -51.92
C PRO A 210 13.69 14.24 -51.65
N GLY A 211 14.72 13.47 -52.00
CA GLY A 211 16.11 13.89 -51.89
C GLY A 211 16.46 15.07 -52.80
N PRO A 212 17.56 15.78 -52.52
CA PRO A 212 18.08 16.80 -53.43
C PRO A 212 18.58 16.13 -54.71
N SER A 213 18.13 16.64 -55.86
CA SER A 213 18.34 16.10 -57.22
C SER A 213 17.52 14.84 -57.53
N SER A 214 17.28 14.57 -58.82
CA SER A 214 16.44 13.51 -59.39
C SER A 214 16.83 12.06 -59.02
N GLU A 215 17.66 11.88 -58.01
CA GLU A 215 18.10 10.61 -57.46
C GLU A 215 17.18 10.16 -56.32
N LEU A 216 16.95 8.85 -56.21
CA LEU A 216 16.17 8.28 -55.10
C LEU A 216 16.89 8.43 -53.75
N MET A 217 18.23 8.58 -53.77
CA MET A 217 19.08 8.58 -52.58
C MET A 217 18.89 9.84 -51.74
N GLY A 218 18.90 9.67 -50.42
CA GLY A 218 18.64 10.78 -49.49
C GLY A 218 17.17 11.20 -49.42
N SER A 219 16.27 10.54 -50.15
CA SER A 219 14.82 10.71 -49.94
C SER A 219 14.42 10.13 -48.59
N THR A 220 13.50 10.80 -47.90
CA THR A 220 13.15 10.48 -46.52
C THR A 220 11.66 10.27 -46.32
N ILE A 221 11.32 9.34 -45.43
CA ILE A 221 9.99 9.24 -44.84
C ILE A 221 10.11 9.76 -43.42
N ASN A 222 9.36 10.81 -43.10
CA ASN A 222 9.40 11.50 -41.82
C ASN A 222 8.11 11.22 -41.07
N LEU A 223 8.23 10.69 -39.86
CA LEU A 223 7.19 10.62 -38.86
C LEU A 223 7.42 11.73 -37.85
N SER A 224 6.48 12.67 -37.74
CA SER A 224 6.50 13.75 -36.76
C SER A 224 5.38 13.54 -35.74
N PHE A 225 5.73 13.52 -34.45
CA PHE A 225 4.73 13.47 -33.38
C PHE A 225 4.03 14.82 -33.26
N ASN A 226 2.69 14.79 -33.20
CA ASN A 226 1.86 15.99 -33.12
C ASN A 226 1.43 16.29 -31.66
N GLU A 227 0.56 17.29 -31.48
CA GLU A 227 0.12 17.75 -30.17
C GLU A 227 -0.61 16.68 -29.33
N LYS A 228 -1.19 15.67 -29.96
CA LYS A 228 -1.87 14.57 -29.27
C LYS A 228 -0.90 13.54 -28.69
N ALA A 229 0.38 13.62 -29.03
CA ALA A 229 1.39 12.78 -28.42
C ALA A 229 1.66 13.15 -26.95
N TYR A 230 2.21 12.19 -26.21
CA TYR A 230 2.77 12.47 -24.88
C TYR A 230 3.81 13.59 -24.96
N ALA A 231 3.84 14.43 -23.93
CA ALA A 231 4.59 15.69 -23.93
C ALA A 231 6.05 15.51 -24.38
N ASP A 232 6.74 14.48 -23.89
CA ASP A 232 8.15 14.23 -24.20
C ASP A 232 8.41 13.71 -25.62
N LEU A 233 7.36 13.34 -26.36
CA LEU A 233 7.44 12.98 -27.76
C LEU A 233 7.06 14.12 -28.69
N ARG A 234 6.37 15.17 -28.20
CA ARG A 234 5.94 16.28 -29.05
C ARG A 234 7.15 16.91 -29.74
N GLU A 235 6.96 17.35 -30.99
CA GLU A 235 8.01 17.95 -31.83
C GLU A 235 9.19 17.00 -32.16
N SER A 236 9.15 15.77 -31.67
CA SER A 236 10.16 14.77 -31.95
C SER A 236 9.86 14.07 -33.28
N THR A 237 10.88 13.49 -33.90
CA THR A 237 10.75 12.88 -35.23
C THR A 237 11.46 11.53 -35.33
N ILE A 238 10.92 10.65 -36.17
CA ILE A 238 11.57 9.41 -36.60
C ILE A 238 11.65 9.46 -38.13
N THR A 239 12.86 9.38 -38.67
CA THR A 239 13.13 9.49 -40.09
C THR A 239 13.70 8.20 -40.64
N PHE A 240 13.14 7.71 -41.75
CA PHE A 240 13.73 6.68 -42.57
C PHE A 240 14.37 7.33 -43.80
N GLU A 241 15.68 7.27 -43.89
CA GLU A 241 16.46 7.78 -45.01
C GLU A 241 16.76 6.64 -45.99
N LEU A 242 16.41 6.82 -47.26
CA LEU A 242 16.64 5.83 -48.30
C LEU A 242 18.13 5.82 -48.68
N TYR A 243 18.74 4.65 -48.60
CA TYR A 243 20.11 4.42 -49.05
C TYR A 243 20.21 3.14 -49.87
N ARG A 244 21.28 3.03 -50.66
CA ARG A 244 21.60 1.85 -51.46
C ARG A 244 22.73 1.09 -50.80
N ILE A 245 22.53 -0.21 -50.60
CA ILE A 245 23.58 -1.15 -50.18
C ILE A 245 24.45 -1.46 -51.41
N PRO A 246 25.76 -1.75 -51.27
CA PRO A 246 26.68 -2.01 -52.40
C PRO A 246 26.25 -3.09 -53.42
N ASN A 247 25.19 -3.87 -53.15
CA ASN A 247 24.60 -4.86 -54.06
C ASN A 247 23.35 -4.35 -54.82
N GLY A 248 23.06 -3.05 -54.80
CA GLY A 248 21.94 -2.45 -55.52
C GLY A 248 20.59 -2.49 -54.80
N ILE A 249 20.50 -3.20 -53.66
CA ILE A 249 19.28 -3.27 -52.83
C ILE A 249 19.05 -1.93 -52.15
N LEU A 250 17.81 -1.44 -52.25
CA LEU A 250 17.33 -0.24 -51.56
C LEU A 250 16.94 -0.60 -50.12
N ASP A 251 17.49 0.13 -49.15
CA ASP A 251 17.14 -0.05 -47.75
C ASP A 251 16.97 1.27 -46.99
N TRP A 252 16.36 1.17 -45.81
CA TRP A 252 16.01 2.31 -44.98
C TRP A 252 16.97 2.41 -43.80
N ARG A 253 17.59 3.58 -43.63
CA ARG A 253 18.35 3.90 -42.42
C ARG A 253 17.44 4.67 -41.49
N CYS A 254 17.18 4.12 -40.32
CA CYS A 254 16.39 4.82 -39.32
C CYS A 254 17.26 5.80 -38.52
N ARG A 255 16.71 6.99 -38.28
CA ARG A 255 17.26 8.01 -37.38
C ARG A 255 16.12 8.52 -36.50
N ALA A 256 16.26 8.40 -35.19
CA ALA A 256 15.31 8.96 -34.24
C ALA A 256 15.88 10.25 -33.63
N ARG A 257 15.12 11.34 -33.70
CA ARG A 257 15.38 12.58 -32.97
C ARG A 257 14.33 12.72 -31.87
N ILE A 258 14.42 11.81 -30.91
CA ILE A 258 13.54 11.72 -29.74
C ILE A 258 14.41 11.44 -28.49
N PRO A 259 13.95 11.71 -27.26
CA PRO A 259 14.73 11.38 -26.06
C PRO A 259 15.11 9.90 -26.02
N SER A 260 16.36 9.60 -25.67
CA SER A 260 16.93 8.24 -25.79
C SER A 260 16.18 7.18 -24.99
N GLN A 261 15.54 7.54 -23.88
CA GLN A 261 14.71 6.62 -23.09
C GLN A 261 13.47 6.09 -23.84
N PHE A 262 13.01 6.81 -24.87
CA PHE A 262 11.84 6.48 -25.67
C PHE A 262 12.19 5.97 -27.07
N ALA A 263 13.47 6.04 -27.46
CA ALA A 263 13.96 5.60 -28.76
C ALA A 263 13.59 4.13 -29.03
N PRO A 264 12.94 3.82 -30.16
CA PRO A 264 12.64 2.45 -30.54
C PRO A 264 13.92 1.62 -30.61
N ALA A 265 13.89 0.38 -30.12
CA ALA A 265 15.10 -0.45 -30.04
C ALA A 265 15.80 -0.67 -31.40
N ARG A 266 15.04 -0.57 -32.50
CA ARG A 266 15.50 -0.77 -33.88
C ARG A 266 15.85 0.53 -34.62
N CYS A 267 15.80 1.66 -33.93
CA CYS A 267 16.12 2.97 -34.48
C CYS A 267 17.09 3.71 -33.55
N PRO A 268 18.41 3.69 -33.85
CA PRO A 268 19.36 4.39 -33.02
C PRO A 268 19.11 5.90 -33.03
N VAL A 269 19.35 6.53 -31.89
CA VAL A 269 19.38 8.00 -31.75
C VAL A 269 20.71 8.49 -32.30
N ASN A 270 20.69 9.60 -33.04
CA ASN A 270 21.89 10.31 -33.49
C ASN A 270 22.25 11.44 -32.53
#